data_AF-A0A1C7NRA0-F1
#
_entry.id   AF-A0A1C7NRA0-F1
#
_cell.length_a   1.000
_cell.length_b   1.000
_cell.length_c   1.000
_cell.angle_alpha   90.00
_cell.angle_beta   90.00
_cell.angle_gamma   90.00
#
_symmetry.space_group_name_H-M   'P 1'
#
loop_
_entity.id
_entity.type
_entity.pdbx_description
1 polymer ?
#
loop_
_entity_poly.entity_id
_entity_poly.type
_entity_poly.pdbx_seq_one_letter_code
_entity_poly.pdbx_strand_id
1 'polypeptide(L)'
;MTLEPTHLERDVDPSTLESSSTPKQRATHQDGWVGKRTGVVVPSLSHSVQLNSQPSNQHAHTDVTDFLLSKVLTPEKLRKPEQMVQVQKSLSKLGELLYILRPLIYVLSILKFGRRSWKPWFISLFVEIGSDIAVKKGYRNGSRHNMMPLEKQELSRRLKQLLLNVMRGAFYLHITRPRLEKMCNKLEHKPVLSIVSNVLRDYLPLWEQIYFYTSAS
;
A
#
# COMPACT_ATOMS: atom_id res chain seq x y z
N MET A 1 -16.50 9.74 -4.51
CA MET A 1 -15.05 9.45 -4.63
C MET A 1 -14.35 10.23 -3.55
N THR A 2 -14.15 9.63 -2.38
CA THR A 2 -13.33 10.21 -1.31
C THR A 2 -11.87 10.03 -1.71
N LEU A 3 -11.24 11.12 -2.13
CA LEU A 3 -9.80 11.19 -2.36
C LEU A 3 -9.11 11.21 -1.00
N GLU A 4 -9.07 10.08 -0.30
CA GLU A 4 -8.11 9.94 0.80
C GLU A 4 -6.70 10.03 0.20
N PRO A 5 -5.84 10.92 0.69
CA PRO A 5 -4.48 11.01 0.21
C PRO A 5 -3.77 9.67 0.38
N THR A 6 -3.03 9.22 -0.63
CA THR A 6 -2.30 7.95 -0.63
C THR A 6 -1.11 7.95 0.34
N HIS A 7 -0.79 9.09 0.94
CA HIS A 7 0.21 9.23 1.99
C HIS A 7 -0.48 9.36 3.34
N LEU A 8 0.06 8.72 4.37
CA LEU A 8 -0.28 9.04 5.76
C LEU A 8 -0.06 10.55 5.93
N GLU A 9 -1.13 11.32 6.14
CA GLU A 9 -1.02 12.72 6.51
C GLU A 9 -0.10 12.77 7.74
N ARG A 10 1.05 13.39 7.54
CA ARG A 10 2.01 13.61 8.60
C ARG A 10 1.66 14.97 9.15
N ASP A 11 0.98 14.99 10.30
CA ASP A 11 0.67 16.22 11.05
C ASP A 11 1.94 17.01 11.43
N VAL A 12 3.11 16.37 11.31
CA VAL A 12 4.43 16.95 11.60
C VAL A 12 5.30 16.87 10.36
N ASP A 13 5.74 18.02 9.85
CA ASP A 13 6.68 18.13 8.75
C ASP A 13 8.09 17.70 9.21
N PRO A 14 8.69 16.63 8.67
CA PRO A 14 10.00 16.16 9.11
C PRO A 14 11.14 17.14 8.76
N SER A 15 10.90 18.14 7.90
CA SER A 15 11.88 19.18 7.58
C SER A 15 12.00 20.26 8.67
N THR A 16 10.98 20.42 9.52
CA THR A 16 11.00 21.34 10.68
C THR A 16 11.73 20.74 11.88
N LEU A 17 12.12 19.46 11.81
CA LEU A 17 13.01 18.84 12.79
C LEU A 17 14.42 19.38 12.55
N GLU A 18 14.74 20.54 13.11
CA GLU A 18 16.05 21.17 12.97
C GLU A 18 17.16 20.22 13.42
N SER A 19 18.20 20.10 12.60
CA SER A 19 19.48 19.52 12.99
C SER A 19 20.29 20.54 13.79
N SER A 20 19.80 21.01 14.93
CA SER A 20 20.56 21.87 15.85
C SER A 20 21.57 21.01 16.62
N SER A 21 22.55 20.47 15.90
CA SER A 21 23.79 19.97 16.49
C SER A 21 24.93 20.84 16.00
N THR A 22 25.21 21.88 16.76
CA THR A 22 26.45 22.65 16.64
C THR A 22 27.63 21.67 16.77
N PRO A 23 28.72 21.79 15.97
CA PRO A 23 29.79 20.78 15.93
C PRO A 23 30.47 20.47 17.28
N LYS A 24 30.29 21.32 18.30
CA LYS A 24 30.88 21.15 19.65
C LYS A 24 30.18 20.15 20.56
N GLN A 25 28.98 19.65 20.25
CA GLN A 25 28.27 18.66 21.09
C GLN A 25 28.45 17.21 20.64
N ARG A 26 29.25 16.95 19.60
CA ARG A 26 29.41 15.61 19.00
C ARG A 26 30.26 14.63 19.84
N ALA A 27 30.85 15.08 20.94
CA ALA A 27 31.88 14.31 21.65
C ALA A 27 31.46 13.73 23.01
N THR A 28 30.30 14.09 23.59
CA THR A 28 30.08 13.82 25.03
C THR A 28 28.89 12.95 25.44
N HIS A 29 27.97 12.56 24.55
CA HIS A 29 26.87 11.67 24.96
C HIS A 29 26.58 10.59 23.92
N GLN A 30 27.06 9.36 24.19
CA GLN A 30 27.05 8.19 23.30
C GLN A 30 25.91 7.19 23.59
N ASP A 31 24.72 7.63 24.00
CA ASP A 31 23.61 6.69 24.24
C ASP A 31 22.68 6.60 23.01
N GLY A 32 23.22 6.08 21.90
CA GLY A 32 22.48 5.89 20.66
C GLY A 32 22.94 4.67 19.88
N TRP A 33 22.01 3.94 19.26
CA TRP A 33 22.35 2.76 18.46
C TRP A 33 22.78 3.17 17.05
N VAL A 34 23.92 2.64 16.57
CA VAL A 34 24.42 2.92 15.21
C VAL A 34 24.16 1.72 14.30
N GLY A 35 23.46 1.96 13.19
CA GLY A 35 23.17 0.94 12.20
C GLY A 35 24.41 0.50 11.43
N LYS A 36 24.86 -0.74 11.66
CA LYS A 36 26.08 -1.33 11.04
C LYS A 36 26.15 -1.24 9.50
N ARG A 37 25.01 -1.18 8.79
CA ARG A 37 24.97 -1.12 7.32
C ARG A 37 24.67 0.28 6.76
N THR A 38 24.04 1.13 7.56
CA THR A 38 23.54 2.43 7.11
C THR A 38 24.35 3.59 7.70
N GLY A 39 25.15 3.35 8.75
CA GLY A 39 25.88 4.39 9.49
C GLY A 39 24.97 5.36 10.26
N VAL A 40 23.66 5.11 10.26
CA VAL A 40 22.66 6.00 10.87
C VAL A 40 22.70 5.80 12.39
N VAL A 41 22.91 6.89 13.10
CA VAL A 41 22.82 6.96 14.57
C VAL A 41 21.36 7.23 14.95
N VAL A 42 20.76 6.31 15.70
CA VAL A 42 19.42 6.45 16.27
C VAL A 42 19.58 6.93 17.71
N PRO A 43 19.17 8.16 18.06
CA PRO A 43 19.26 8.66 19.42
C PRO A 43 18.30 7.88 20.34
N SER A 44 18.70 7.68 21.60
CA SER A 44 17.79 7.14 22.63
C SER A 44 16.63 8.09 22.91
N LEU A 45 15.47 7.53 23.24
CA LEU A 45 14.22 8.26 23.41
C LEU A 45 14.32 9.38 24.48
N SER A 46 15.16 9.16 25.49
CA SER A 46 15.46 10.11 26.56
C SER A 46 16.11 11.40 26.05
N HIS A 47 16.85 11.36 24.94
CA HIS A 47 17.54 12.52 24.40
C HIS A 47 16.70 13.31 23.38
N SER A 48 15.71 12.67 22.74
CA SER A 48 14.79 13.38 21.84
C SER A 48 13.82 14.32 22.57
N VAL A 49 13.75 14.24 23.90
CA VAL A 49 12.86 15.04 24.75
C VAL A 49 13.70 15.98 25.62
N GLN A 50 14.23 17.06 25.06
CA GLN A 50 14.75 18.16 25.87
C GLN A 50 13.59 19.07 26.30
N LEU A 51 12.94 18.72 27.41
CA LEU A 51 11.97 19.60 28.07
C LEU A 51 12.70 20.48 29.09
N ASN A 52 12.87 21.76 28.74
CA ASN A 52 13.30 22.80 29.67
C ASN A 52 12.18 22.99 30.72
N SER A 53 12.33 22.46 31.92
CA SER A 53 11.27 22.45 32.94
C SER A 53 11.67 23.18 34.23
N GLN A 54 10.89 24.21 34.58
CA GLN A 54 10.66 24.65 35.96
C GLN A 54 9.44 23.87 36.52
N PRO A 55 9.46 23.43 37.79
CA PRO A 55 8.50 22.45 38.27
C PRO A 55 7.25 23.13 38.85
N SER A 56 6.06 22.80 38.33
CA SER A 56 4.83 22.83 39.12
C SER A 56 3.77 21.88 38.55
N ASN A 57 3.28 20.98 39.41
CA ASN A 57 2.22 19.97 39.24
C ASN A 57 2.51 18.74 38.34
N GLN A 58 2.76 17.61 39.02
CA GLN A 58 3.36 16.38 38.46
C GLN A 58 2.40 15.29 37.96
N HIS A 59 1.06 15.47 38.02
CA HIS A 59 0.14 14.33 37.80
C HIS A 59 -0.88 14.48 36.67
N ALA A 60 -1.28 15.71 36.28
CA ALA A 60 -2.18 15.91 35.14
C ALA A 60 -1.42 16.00 33.80
N HIS A 61 -0.17 16.47 33.84
CA HIS A 61 0.65 16.62 32.65
C HIS A 61 1.20 15.30 32.15
N THR A 62 1.41 14.30 33.02
CA THR A 62 2.00 13.01 32.67
C THR A 62 1.14 12.24 31.68
N ASP A 63 -0.18 12.27 31.82
CA ASP A 63 -1.12 11.52 30.97
C ASP A 63 -1.31 12.19 29.60
N VAL A 64 -1.41 13.52 29.56
CA VAL A 64 -1.43 14.27 28.29
C VAL A 64 -0.08 14.16 27.58
N THR A 65 1.03 14.24 28.31
CA THR A 65 2.34 14.02 27.72
C THR A 65 2.49 12.58 27.24
N ASP A 66 2.06 11.56 27.98
CA ASP A 66 2.18 10.16 27.56
C ASP A 66 1.28 9.86 26.35
N PHE A 67 0.09 10.48 26.31
CA PHE A 67 -0.79 10.44 25.15
C PHE A 67 -0.17 11.15 23.93
N LEU A 68 0.41 12.35 24.11
CA LEU A 68 1.09 13.06 23.03
C LEU A 68 2.37 12.36 22.62
N LEU A 69 3.13 11.75 23.54
CA LEU A 69 4.33 10.98 23.25
C LEU A 69 3.95 9.71 22.48
N SER A 70 2.94 8.96 22.90
CA SER A 70 2.50 7.74 22.20
C SER A 70 1.89 8.04 20.82
N LYS A 71 1.14 9.14 20.69
CA LYS A 71 0.45 9.51 19.46
C LYS A 71 1.29 10.33 18.48
N VAL A 72 2.17 11.20 18.97
CA VAL A 72 3.04 12.08 18.16
C VAL A 72 4.43 11.46 17.92
N LEU A 73 4.97 10.65 18.85
CA LEU A 73 6.29 10.00 18.72
C LEU A 73 6.21 8.51 18.40
N THR A 74 5.29 8.08 17.54
CA THR A 74 5.47 6.76 16.92
C THR A 74 6.84 6.81 16.20
N PRO A 75 7.78 5.88 16.44
CA PRO A 75 9.13 5.91 15.87
C PRO A 75 9.14 5.96 14.33
N GLU A 76 8.00 5.67 13.70
CA GLU A 76 7.74 5.75 12.28
C GLU A 76 7.49 7.19 11.78
N LYS A 77 6.93 8.06 12.62
CA LYS A 77 6.72 9.50 12.34
C LYS A 77 8.04 10.28 12.39
N LEU A 78 8.96 9.85 13.26
CA LEU A 78 10.30 10.46 13.42
C LEU A 78 11.32 10.03 12.37
N ARG A 79 11.04 8.99 11.58
CA ARG A 79 11.95 8.53 10.51
C ARG A 79 11.89 9.46 9.31
N LYS A 80 13.07 9.85 8.82
CA LYS A 80 13.22 10.55 7.54
C LYS A 80 12.54 9.76 6.41
N PRO A 81 11.96 10.42 5.39
CA PRO A 81 11.23 9.76 4.31
C PRO A 81 12.02 8.62 3.64
N GLU A 82 13.31 8.84 3.41
CA GLU A 82 14.26 7.87 2.83
C GLU A 82 14.47 6.61 3.69
N GLN A 83 14.16 6.68 4.99
CA GLN A 83 14.31 5.59 5.96
C GLN A 83 12.99 4.85 6.24
N MET A 84 11.90 5.24 5.57
CA MET A 84 10.58 4.59 5.67
C MET A 84 10.43 3.37 4.75
N VAL A 85 11.45 3.10 3.93
CA VAL A 85 11.50 1.96 3.02
C VAL A 85 12.79 1.20 3.28
N GLN A 86 12.70 -0.12 3.34
CA GLN A 86 13.88 -0.96 3.49
C GLN A 86 14.69 -0.98 2.19
N VAL A 87 16.02 -1.02 2.32
CA VAL A 87 16.90 -1.17 1.16
C VAL A 87 16.63 -2.51 0.48
N GLN A 88 16.00 -2.45 -0.69
CA GLN A 88 15.55 -3.59 -1.46
C GLN A 88 16.73 -4.32 -2.15
N LYS A 89 16.64 -5.66 -2.21
CA LYS A 89 17.58 -6.50 -2.97
C LYS A 89 17.36 -6.33 -4.49
N SER A 90 18.33 -6.75 -5.30
CA SER A 90 18.26 -6.68 -6.78
C SER A 90 17.00 -7.33 -7.38
N LEU A 91 16.55 -8.46 -6.82
CA LEU A 91 15.31 -9.13 -7.23
C LEU A 91 14.05 -8.29 -7.02
N SER A 92 13.96 -7.58 -5.88
CA SER A 92 12.84 -6.66 -5.64
C SER A 92 12.86 -5.50 -6.63
N LYS A 93 14.05 -4.96 -6.94
CA LYS A 93 14.19 -3.88 -7.95
C LYS A 93 13.66 -4.31 -9.32
N LEU A 94 13.92 -5.56 -9.74
CA LEU A 94 13.36 -6.11 -10.98
C LEU A 94 11.83 -6.21 -10.91
N GLY A 95 11.29 -6.61 -9.76
CA GLY A 95 9.85 -6.62 -9.53
C GLY A 95 9.22 -5.23 -9.62
N GLU A 96 9.85 -4.21 -9.03
CA GLU A 96 9.42 -2.81 -9.16
C GLU A 96 9.48 -2.33 -10.61
N LEU A 97 10.56 -2.64 -11.33
CA LEU A 97 10.70 -2.28 -12.74
C LEU A 97 9.61 -2.93 -13.60
N LEU A 98 9.32 -4.21 -13.35
CA LEU A 98 8.28 -4.94 -14.05
C LEU A 98 6.89 -4.36 -13.78
N TYR A 99 6.66 -3.86 -12.56
CA TYR A 99 5.42 -3.17 -12.19
C TYR A 99 5.24 -1.89 -13.00
N ILE A 100 6.29 -1.08 -13.11
CA ILE A 100 6.30 0.19 -13.86
C ILE A 100 6.13 -0.07 -15.36
N LEU A 101 6.72 -1.15 -15.90
CA LEU A 101 6.62 -1.54 -17.31
C LEU A 101 5.28 -2.17 -17.69
N ARG A 102 4.40 -2.49 -16.73
CA ARG A 102 3.10 -3.12 -16.96
C ARG A 102 2.29 -2.54 -18.12
N PRO A 103 2.01 -1.22 -18.21
CA PRO A 103 1.21 -0.65 -19.30
C PRO A 103 1.85 -0.90 -20.67
N LEU A 104 3.18 -0.83 -20.76
CA LEU A 104 3.90 -1.13 -22.00
C LEU A 104 3.74 -2.60 -22.40
N ILE A 105 3.90 -3.52 -21.44
CA ILE A 105 3.73 -4.95 -21.70
C ILE A 105 2.29 -5.26 -22.14
N TYR A 106 1.31 -4.58 -21.55
CA TYR A 106 -0.09 -4.72 -21.93
C TYR A 106 -0.36 -4.21 -23.36
N VAL A 107 0.15 -3.02 -23.72
CA VAL A 107 0.02 -2.46 -25.07
C VAL A 107 0.71 -3.36 -26.11
N LEU A 108 1.92 -3.84 -25.83
CA LEU A 108 2.61 -4.80 -26.70
C LEU A 108 1.83 -6.09 -26.87
N SER A 109 1.18 -6.56 -25.80
CA SER A 109 0.34 -7.75 -25.86
C SER A 109 -0.92 -7.53 -26.72
N ILE A 110 -1.55 -6.35 -26.63
CA ILE A 110 -2.66 -5.98 -27.52
C ILE A 110 -2.19 -5.91 -28.97
N LEU A 111 -1.03 -5.31 -29.23
CA LEU A 111 -0.49 -5.19 -30.59
C LEU A 111 -0.25 -6.56 -31.23
N LYS A 112 0.24 -7.53 -30.44
CA LYS A 112 0.55 -8.88 -30.92
C LYS A 112 -0.68 -9.79 -31.05
N PHE A 113 -1.60 -9.75 -30.09
CA PHE A 113 -2.72 -10.71 -30.01
C PHE A 113 -4.08 -10.10 -30.40
N GLY A 114 -4.14 -8.80 -30.65
CA GLY A 114 -5.36 -8.07 -30.97
C GLY A 114 -6.24 -7.76 -29.75
N ARG A 115 -7.14 -6.80 -29.92
CA ARG A 115 -8.03 -6.29 -28.85
C ARG A 115 -9.12 -7.28 -28.41
N ARG A 116 -9.50 -8.23 -29.27
CA ARG A 116 -10.58 -9.21 -29.02
C ARG A 116 -10.11 -10.46 -28.28
N SER A 117 -8.80 -10.66 -28.17
CA SER A 117 -8.22 -11.82 -27.49
C SER A 117 -8.20 -11.62 -25.97
N TRP A 118 -8.49 -12.66 -25.20
CA TRP A 118 -8.24 -12.77 -23.76
C TRP A 118 -6.76 -12.85 -23.36
N LYS A 119 -5.86 -13.09 -24.31
CA LYS A 119 -4.41 -13.29 -24.08
C LYS A 119 -3.73 -12.07 -23.42
N PRO A 120 -3.96 -10.81 -23.86
CA PRO A 120 -3.35 -9.63 -23.25
C PRO A 120 -3.72 -9.46 -21.77
N TRP A 121 -4.96 -9.83 -21.40
CA TRP A 121 -5.40 -9.81 -20.02
C TRP A 121 -4.62 -10.82 -19.16
N PHE A 122 -4.47 -12.06 -19.63
CA PHE A 122 -3.67 -13.08 -18.93
C PHE A 122 -2.21 -12.68 -18.79
N ILE A 123 -1.61 -12.10 -19.82
CA ILE A 123 -0.21 -11.64 -19.77
C ILE A 123 -0.06 -10.52 -18.74
N SER A 124 -0.96 -9.53 -18.75
CA SER A 124 -0.94 -8.45 -17.74
C SER A 124 -1.06 -9.00 -16.32
N LEU A 125 -1.93 -10.00 -16.12
CA LEU A 125 -2.10 -10.62 -14.81
C LEU A 125 -0.83 -11.36 -14.38
N PHE A 126 -0.19 -12.09 -15.29
CA PHE A 126 1.05 -12.81 -15.01
C PHE A 126 2.20 -11.86 -14.65
N VAL A 127 2.32 -10.75 -15.37
CA VAL A 127 3.31 -9.69 -15.09
C VAL A 127 3.10 -9.10 -13.70
N GLU A 128 1.85 -8.81 -13.32
CA GLU A 128 1.51 -8.27 -12.01
C GLU A 128 1.81 -9.25 -10.88
N ILE A 129 1.41 -10.52 -11.02
CA ILE A 129 1.72 -11.58 -10.05
C ILE A 129 3.23 -11.77 -9.94
N GLY A 130 3.95 -11.81 -11.06
CA GLY A 130 5.40 -11.97 -11.11
C GLY A 130 6.14 -10.83 -10.42
N SER A 131 5.70 -9.59 -10.66
CA SER A 131 6.21 -8.40 -9.99
C SER A 131 6.01 -8.48 -8.47
N ASP A 132 4.80 -8.82 -8.03
CA ASP A 132 4.48 -8.96 -6.60
C ASP A 132 5.29 -10.05 -5.91
N ILE A 133 5.47 -11.20 -6.58
CA ILE A 133 6.28 -12.31 -6.05
C ILE A 133 7.74 -11.90 -5.94
N ALA A 134 8.29 -11.23 -6.96
CA ALA A 134 9.67 -10.76 -6.95
C ALA A 134 9.92 -9.74 -5.82
N VAL A 135 8.98 -8.82 -5.63
CA VAL A 135 9.01 -7.83 -4.55
C VAL A 135 8.93 -8.51 -3.19
N LYS A 136 7.95 -9.41 -2.98
CA LYS A 136 7.79 -10.19 -1.73
C LYS A 136 9.03 -11.02 -1.38
N LYS A 137 9.67 -11.64 -2.37
CA LYS A 137 10.85 -12.50 -2.19
C LYS A 137 12.10 -11.72 -1.79
N GLY A 138 12.23 -10.45 -2.17
CA GLY A 138 13.40 -9.66 -1.79
C GLY A 138 13.33 -9.04 -0.40
N TYR A 139 12.18 -9.08 0.29
CA TYR A 139 12.12 -8.76 1.73
C TYR A 139 12.83 -9.85 2.55
N ARG A 140 13.80 -9.43 3.37
CA ARG A 140 14.66 -10.34 4.15
C ARG A 140 13.80 -11.09 5.18
N ASN A 141 13.70 -12.41 5.04
CA ASN A 141 12.89 -13.37 5.82
C ASN A 141 11.42 -13.59 5.41
N GLY A 142 10.90 -12.99 4.32
CA GLY A 142 9.53 -13.27 3.85
C GLY A 142 8.40 -13.01 4.87
N SER A 143 8.75 -12.47 6.04
CA SER A 143 7.87 -12.32 7.18
C SER A 143 7.29 -10.92 7.12
N ARG A 144 5.98 -10.83 6.90
CA ARG A 144 5.18 -9.58 6.96
C ARG A 144 5.39 -8.80 8.26
N HIS A 145 5.85 -9.47 9.32
CA HIS A 145 6.13 -8.88 10.62
C HIS A 145 7.29 -7.87 10.59
N ASN A 146 8.27 -8.03 9.68
CA ASN A 146 9.40 -7.11 9.55
C ASN A 146 9.19 -6.00 8.51
N MET A 147 7.99 -5.90 7.92
CA MET A 147 7.68 -4.85 6.94
C MET A 147 7.24 -3.58 7.67
N MET A 148 7.75 -2.43 7.22
CA MET A 148 7.26 -1.13 7.69
C MET A 148 5.77 -0.97 7.32
N PRO A 149 5.00 -0.18 8.08
CA PRO A 149 3.57 0.03 7.80
C PRO A 149 3.34 0.57 6.39
N LEU A 150 4.24 1.43 5.90
CA LEU A 150 4.19 2.00 4.56
C LEU A 150 4.31 0.90 3.49
N GLU A 151 5.20 -0.07 3.69
CA GLU A 151 5.37 -1.21 2.79
C GLU A 151 4.15 -2.13 2.83
N LYS A 152 3.52 -2.31 3.99
CA LYS A 152 2.27 -3.09 4.13
C LYS A 152 1.12 -2.41 3.40
N GLN A 153 0.99 -1.10 3.54
CA GLN A 153 -0.05 -0.32 2.86
C GLN A 153 0.14 -0.38 1.34
N GLU A 154 1.37 -0.24 0.87
CA GLU A 154 1.70 -0.37 -0.55
C GLU A 154 1.38 -1.79 -1.07
N LEU A 155 1.71 -2.84 -0.31
CA LEU A 155 1.38 -4.22 -0.70
C LEU A 155 -0.13 -4.47 -0.75
N SER A 156 -0.89 -3.92 0.21
CA SER A 156 -2.35 -3.97 0.21
C SER A 156 -2.94 -3.23 -0.97
N ARG A 157 -2.37 -2.08 -1.35
CA ARG A 157 -2.77 -1.32 -2.54
C ARG A 157 -2.55 -2.14 -3.81
N ARG A 158 -1.36 -2.75 -3.96
CA ARG A 158 -1.04 -3.64 -5.10
C ARG A 158 -1.98 -4.84 -5.16
N LEU A 159 -2.31 -5.45 -4.02
CA LEU A 159 -3.27 -6.56 -3.96
C LEU A 159 -4.69 -6.14 -4.39
N LYS A 160 -5.15 -4.97 -3.96
CA LYS A 160 -6.45 -4.41 -4.42
C LYS A 160 -6.43 -4.18 -5.93
N GLN A 161 -5.33 -3.64 -6.46
CA GLN A 161 -5.16 -3.42 -7.90
C GLN A 161 -5.14 -4.74 -8.68
N LEU A 162 -4.44 -5.76 -8.18
CA LEU A 162 -4.42 -7.11 -8.74
C LEU A 162 -5.82 -7.73 -8.72
N LEU A 163 -6.56 -7.60 -7.60
CA LEU A 163 -7.91 -8.13 -7.49
C LEU A 163 -8.87 -7.45 -8.49
N LEU A 164 -8.77 -6.13 -8.63
CA LEU A 164 -9.54 -5.37 -9.62
C LEU A 164 -9.16 -5.79 -11.05
N ASN A 165 -7.88 -5.98 -11.33
CA ASN A 165 -7.39 -6.43 -12.64
C ASN A 165 -7.86 -7.85 -12.96
N VAL A 166 -7.87 -8.75 -11.98
CA VAL A 166 -8.47 -10.09 -12.10
C VAL A 166 -9.95 -9.99 -12.44
N MET A 167 -10.71 -9.21 -11.67
CA MET A 167 -12.16 -9.10 -11.88
C MET A 167 -12.53 -8.50 -13.24
N ARG A 168 -11.75 -7.54 -13.76
CA ARG A 168 -12.12 -6.70 -14.92
C ARG A 168 -12.16 -7.42 -16.28
N GLY A 169 -11.45 -8.54 -16.45
CA GLY A 169 -11.23 -9.12 -17.79
C GLY A 169 -11.95 -10.44 -18.04
N ALA A 170 -11.20 -11.40 -18.58
CA ALA A 170 -11.73 -12.71 -18.99
C ALA A 170 -12.42 -13.45 -17.83
N PHE A 171 -12.02 -13.19 -16.58
CA PHE A 171 -12.68 -13.73 -15.40
C PHE A 171 -14.15 -13.31 -15.30
N TYR A 172 -14.49 -12.04 -15.57
CA TYR A 172 -15.88 -11.59 -15.54
C TYR A 172 -16.70 -12.30 -16.61
N LEU A 173 -16.20 -12.31 -17.85
CA LEU A 173 -16.92 -12.87 -18.99
C LEU A 173 -17.11 -14.39 -18.90
N HIS A 174 -16.09 -15.13 -18.45
CA HIS A 174 -16.12 -16.60 -18.45
C HIS A 174 -16.56 -17.25 -17.14
N ILE A 175 -16.35 -16.59 -16.00
CA ILE A 175 -16.63 -17.17 -14.68
C ILE A 175 -17.75 -16.40 -13.99
N THR A 176 -17.59 -15.10 -13.80
CA THR A 176 -18.54 -14.31 -13.00
C THR A 176 -19.91 -14.22 -13.67
N ARG A 177 -19.96 -13.91 -14.96
CA ARG A 177 -21.20 -13.77 -15.74
C ARG A 177 -22.06 -15.04 -15.75
N PRO A 178 -21.57 -16.20 -16.23
CA PRO A 178 -22.40 -17.41 -16.25
C PRO A 178 -22.77 -17.89 -14.85
N ARG A 179 -21.95 -17.59 -13.83
CA ARG A 179 -22.26 -17.91 -12.43
C ARG A 179 -23.35 -16.98 -11.88
N LEU A 180 -23.30 -15.69 -12.17
CA LEU A 180 -24.36 -14.74 -11.82
C LEU A 180 -25.67 -15.09 -12.53
N GLU A 181 -25.64 -15.38 -13.83
CA GLU A 181 -26.83 -15.79 -14.57
C GLU A 181 -27.45 -17.07 -13.96
N LYS A 182 -26.63 -18.07 -13.62
CA LYS A 182 -27.08 -19.27 -12.89
C LYS A 182 -27.66 -18.94 -11.51
N MET A 183 -27.07 -18.00 -10.78
CA MET A 183 -27.59 -17.58 -9.48
C MET A 183 -28.91 -16.81 -9.65
N CYS A 184 -29.02 -15.87 -10.58
CA CYS A 184 -30.27 -15.17 -10.89
C CYS A 184 -31.37 -16.15 -11.25
N ASN A 185 -31.11 -17.11 -12.14
CA ASN A 185 -32.10 -18.13 -12.52
C ASN A 185 -32.52 -19.02 -11.34
N LYS A 186 -31.62 -19.25 -10.36
CA LYS A 186 -31.95 -20.00 -9.13
C LYS A 186 -32.75 -19.17 -8.12
N LEU A 187 -32.51 -17.85 -8.08
CA LEU A 187 -33.19 -16.91 -7.21
C LEU A 187 -34.58 -16.55 -7.74
N GLU A 188 -34.78 -16.59 -9.06
CA GLU A 188 -36.06 -16.35 -9.73
C GLU A 188 -37.16 -17.34 -9.28
N HIS A 189 -36.78 -18.57 -8.95
CA HIS A 189 -37.70 -19.59 -8.44
C HIS A 189 -38.22 -19.30 -7.00
N LYS A 190 -37.72 -18.27 -6.33
CA LYS A 190 -38.18 -17.88 -4.98
C LYS A 190 -38.90 -16.51 -5.03
N PRO A 191 -40.16 -16.41 -4.57
CA PRO A 191 -41.00 -15.22 -4.79
C PRO A 191 -40.47 -13.93 -4.16
N VAL A 192 -39.64 -14.01 -3.11
CA VAL A 192 -39.02 -12.84 -2.45
C VAL A 192 -37.70 -12.44 -3.13
N LEU A 193 -36.98 -13.41 -3.73
CA LEU A 193 -35.66 -13.20 -4.32
C LEU A 193 -35.73 -12.89 -5.82
N SER A 194 -36.89 -13.09 -6.45
CA SER A 194 -37.13 -12.77 -7.87
C SER A 194 -36.99 -11.26 -8.18
N ILE A 195 -37.34 -10.39 -7.23
CA ILE A 195 -37.17 -8.94 -7.36
C ILE A 195 -35.67 -8.60 -7.48
N VAL A 196 -34.85 -9.19 -6.61
CA VAL A 196 -33.40 -8.98 -6.63
C VAL A 196 -32.79 -9.57 -7.91
N SER A 197 -33.24 -10.74 -8.37
CA SER A 197 -32.71 -11.33 -9.60
C SER A 197 -33.04 -10.51 -10.85
N ASN A 198 -34.23 -9.93 -10.93
CA ASN A 198 -34.64 -9.07 -12.04
C ASN A 198 -33.82 -7.78 -12.07
N VAL A 199 -33.68 -7.10 -10.94
CA VAL A 199 -32.81 -5.92 -10.82
C VAL A 199 -31.38 -6.28 -11.22
N LEU A 200 -30.81 -7.36 -10.70
CA LEU A 200 -29.44 -7.77 -11.04
C LEU A 200 -29.26 -8.05 -12.54
N ARG A 201 -30.26 -8.66 -13.18
CA ARG A 201 -30.26 -8.97 -14.62
C ARG A 201 -30.32 -7.70 -15.48
N ASP A 202 -31.04 -6.68 -15.04
CA ASP A 202 -31.09 -5.37 -15.71
C ASP A 202 -29.79 -4.56 -15.53
N TYR A 203 -29.11 -4.71 -14.38
CA TYR A 203 -27.83 -4.04 -14.11
C TYR A 203 -26.61 -4.73 -14.74
N LEU A 204 -26.69 -6.03 -15.04
CA LEU A 204 -25.62 -6.81 -15.69
C LEU A 204 -25.06 -6.17 -16.98
N PRO A 205 -25.89 -5.77 -17.96
CA PRO A 205 -25.41 -5.12 -19.20
C PRO A 205 -24.84 -3.72 -18.93
N LEU A 206 -25.35 -3.02 -17.90
CA LEU A 206 -24.86 -1.70 -17.52
C LEU A 206 -23.45 -1.77 -16.93
N TRP A 207 -23.19 -2.79 -16.09
CA TRP A 207 -21.84 -3.05 -15.57
C TRP A 207 -20.86 -3.36 -16.69
N GLU A 208 -21.26 -4.10 -17.71
CA GLU A 208 -20.43 -4.35 -18.88
C GLU A 208 -20.02 -3.03 -19.56
N GLN A 209 -20.97 -2.14 -19.87
CA GLN A 209 -20.64 -0.87 -20.52
C GLN A 209 -19.82 0.10 -19.64
N ILE A 210 -20.16 0.25 -18.36
CA ILE A 210 -19.51 1.21 -17.46
C ILE A 210 -18.12 0.71 -17.04
N TYR A 211 -17.96 -0.57 -16.71
CA TYR A 211 -16.64 -1.09 -16.34
C TYR A 211 -15.71 -1.19 -17.52
N PHE A 212 -16.17 -1.38 -18.77
CA PHE A 212 -15.27 -1.33 -19.92
C PHE A 212 -14.85 0.11 -20.30
N TYR A 213 -15.68 1.12 -19.99
CA TYR A 213 -15.41 2.52 -20.36
C TYR A 213 -14.65 3.34 -19.30
N THR A 214 -14.98 3.23 -18.01
CA THR A 214 -14.38 4.04 -16.91
C THR A 214 -12.99 3.59 -16.47
N SER A 215 -12.40 2.78 -17.31
CA SER A 215 -11.43 1.78 -16.94
C SER A 215 -10.05 2.37 -17.18
N ALA A 216 -9.71 3.33 -16.32
CA ALA A 216 -8.49 4.12 -16.29
C ALA A 216 -7.27 3.35 -16.83
N SER A 217 -6.70 3.89 -17.91
CA SER A 217 -5.30 3.70 -18.27
C SER A 217 -4.40 4.40 -17.25
#